data_AF-A0A259LPN6-F1
#
_entry.id   AF-A0A259LPN6-F1
#
_cell.length_a   1.000
_cell.length_b   1.000
_cell.length_c   1.000
_cell.angle_alpha   90.00
_cell.angle_beta   90.00
_cell.angle_gamma   90.00
#
_symmetry.space_group_name_H-M   'P 1'
#
loop_
_entity.id
_entity.type
_entity.pdbx_description
1 polymer ?
#
loop_
_entity_poly.entity_id
_entity_poly.type
_entity_poly.pdbx_seq_one_letter_code
_entity_poly.pdbx_strand_id
1 'polypeptide(L)'
;LGTMALTADPAAMGAAVAGFAPHCALFNQTGCPAMSVPLHWTKPTATAPAGLPIGMMFGARYGREDLLLSLAGQLERAAPWAHRKPPVWAG
;
A
#
# COMPACT_ATOMS: atom_id res chain seq x y z
N LEU A 1 -19.60 15.06 5.62
CA LEU A 1 -18.50 14.62 4.73
C LEU A 1 -17.21 14.86 5.51
N GLY A 2 -16.44 13.81 5.85
CA GLY A 2 -15.32 13.89 6.80
C GLY A 2 -14.12 14.71 6.32
N THR A 3 -13.02 14.63 7.05
CA THR A 3 -11.77 15.40 6.79
C THR A 3 -11.11 15.12 5.43
N MET A 4 -11.50 14.05 4.73
CA MET A 4 -11.01 13.70 3.38
C MET A 4 -11.90 14.22 2.24
N ALA A 5 -12.92 15.04 2.54
CA ALA A 5 -13.77 15.61 1.49
C ALA A 5 -13.00 16.66 0.65
N LEU A 6 -13.25 16.72 -0.65
CA LEU A 6 -12.68 17.77 -1.52
C LEU A 6 -13.15 19.18 -1.15
N THR A 7 -14.25 19.28 -0.40
CA THR A 7 -14.79 20.54 0.15
C THR A 7 -14.25 20.87 1.54
N ALA A 8 -13.42 20.00 2.13
CA ALA A 8 -12.80 20.25 3.42
C ALA A 8 -11.65 21.26 3.28
N ASP A 9 -11.18 21.77 4.42
CA ASP A 9 -9.96 22.56 4.47
C ASP A 9 -8.78 21.79 3.84
N PRO A 10 -8.05 22.37 2.86
CA PRO A 10 -6.97 21.67 2.18
C PRO A 10 -5.85 21.18 3.10
N ALA A 11 -5.54 21.92 4.18
CA ALA A 11 -4.50 21.52 5.11
C ALA A 11 -4.96 20.31 5.96
N ALA A 12 -6.20 20.33 6.44
CA ALA A 12 -6.80 19.18 7.14
C ALA A 12 -6.88 17.92 6.25
N MET A 13 -7.28 18.08 4.98
CA MET A 13 -7.29 16.99 4.00
C MET A 13 -5.87 16.45 3.75
N GLY A 14 -4.89 17.34 3.57
CA GLY A 14 -3.49 16.97 3.37
C GLY A 14 -2.93 16.18 4.55
N ALA A 15 -3.19 16.63 5.78
CA ALA A 15 -2.78 15.94 6.99
C ALA A 15 -3.43 14.55 7.13
N ALA A 16 -4.73 14.44 6.81
CA ALA A 16 -5.45 13.16 6.83
C ALA A 16 -4.86 12.16 5.82
N VAL A 17 -4.58 12.61 4.58
CA VAL A 17 -3.97 11.78 3.53
C VAL A 17 -2.55 11.35 3.90
N ALA A 18 -1.74 12.25 4.45
CA ALA A 18 -0.39 11.94 4.90
C ALA A 18 -0.37 10.84 5.99
N GLY A 19 -1.45 10.69 6.76
CA GLY A 19 -1.58 9.65 7.79
C GLY A 19 -1.64 8.22 7.25
N PHE A 20 -2.09 7.99 6.01
CA PHE A 20 -2.23 6.64 5.44
C PHE A 20 -1.56 6.43 4.08
N ALA A 21 -1.28 7.50 3.33
CA ALA A 21 -0.63 7.44 2.02
C ALA A 21 0.49 8.48 1.86
N PRO A 22 1.45 8.58 2.80
CA PRO A 22 2.44 9.66 2.84
C PRO A 22 3.33 9.74 1.60
N HIS A 23 3.57 8.61 0.92
CA HIS A 23 4.51 8.53 -0.21
C HIS A 23 3.84 8.49 -1.58
N CYS A 24 2.53 8.19 -1.67
CA CYS A 24 1.86 7.96 -2.95
C CYS A 24 1.84 9.19 -3.86
N ALA A 25 1.65 10.37 -3.27
CA ALA A 25 1.59 11.63 -4.03
C ALA A 25 2.89 11.90 -4.82
N LEU A 26 4.04 11.54 -4.27
CA LEU A 26 5.34 11.70 -4.93
C LEU A 26 5.40 10.94 -6.26
N PHE A 27 4.94 9.69 -6.27
CA PHE A 27 4.97 8.85 -7.48
C PHE A 27 3.87 9.23 -8.47
N ASN A 28 2.71 9.69 -7.99
CA ASN A 28 1.67 10.26 -8.86
C ASN A 28 2.16 11.52 -9.60
N GLN A 29 2.88 12.41 -8.92
CA GLN A 29 3.36 13.66 -9.52
C GLN A 29 4.56 13.47 -10.45
N THR A 30 5.49 12.58 -10.07
CA THR A 30 6.71 12.35 -10.85
C THR A 30 6.50 11.41 -12.03
N GLY A 31 5.45 10.58 -11.99
CA GLY A 31 5.24 9.50 -12.96
C GLY A 31 6.24 8.36 -12.84
N CYS A 32 7.12 8.37 -11.83
CA CYS A 32 8.02 7.26 -11.54
C CYS A 32 7.21 6.03 -11.07
N PRO A 33 7.64 4.82 -11.45
CA PRO A 33 6.92 3.62 -11.07
C PRO A 33 7.06 3.34 -9.57
N ALA A 34 5.96 2.85 -8.98
CA ALA A 34 5.91 2.34 -7.62
C ALA A 34 5.00 1.12 -7.55
N MET A 35 5.29 0.24 -6.59
CA MET A 35 4.50 -0.94 -6.29
C MET A 35 4.31 -1.10 -4.78
N SER A 36 3.27 -1.84 -4.38
CA SER A 36 3.06 -2.27 -3.00
C SER A 36 2.81 -3.78 -2.97
N VAL A 37 3.56 -4.51 -2.14
CA VAL A 37 3.41 -5.97 -1.98
C VAL A 37 3.10 -6.34 -0.52
N PRO A 38 2.21 -7.32 -0.27
CA PRO A 38 1.77 -7.67 1.08
C PRO A 38 2.76 -8.65 1.73
N LEU A 39 3.75 -8.12 2.45
CA LEU A 39 4.79 -8.93 3.09
C LEU A 39 4.52 -9.26 4.55
N HIS A 40 3.51 -8.61 5.17
CA HIS A 40 3.17 -8.85 6.56
C HIS A 40 1.68 -8.76 6.83
N TRP A 41 1.26 -9.31 7.97
CA TRP A 41 -0.12 -9.28 8.44
C TRP A 41 -0.15 -8.82 9.89
N THR A 42 -1.17 -8.04 10.25
CA THR A 42 -1.34 -7.56 11.61
C THR A 42 -1.54 -8.72 12.59
N LYS A 43 -0.95 -8.57 13.78
CA LYS A 43 -1.34 -9.32 14.98
C LYS A 43 -2.71 -8.83 15.46
N PRO A 44 -3.45 -9.63 16.23
CA PRO A 44 -4.69 -9.14 16.84
C PRO A 44 -4.39 -8.00 17.80
N THR A 45 -5.30 -7.04 17.88
CA THR A 45 -5.27 -5.89 18.79
C THR A 45 -6.52 -5.90 19.66
N ALA A 46 -6.60 -5.01 20.67
CA ALA A 46 -7.78 -4.89 21.53
C ALA A 46 -9.06 -4.52 20.76
N THR A 47 -8.94 -3.88 19.59
CA THR A 47 -10.06 -3.33 18.82
C THR A 47 -10.24 -3.96 17.44
N ALA A 48 -9.33 -4.84 17.01
CA ALA A 48 -9.38 -5.48 15.70
C ALA A 48 -8.75 -6.88 15.69
N PRO A 49 -9.32 -7.83 14.92
CA PRO A 49 -8.75 -9.17 14.77
C PRO A 49 -7.40 -9.13 14.03
N ALA A 50 -6.68 -10.24 14.07
CA ALA A 50 -5.47 -10.43 13.27
C ALA A 50 -5.82 -10.52 11.77
N GLY A 51 -4.80 -10.38 10.92
CA GLY A 51 -4.93 -10.76 9.52
C GLY A 51 -5.28 -9.62 8.56
N LEU A 52 -5.15 -8.35 8.97
CA LEU A 52 -5.12 -7.26 8.00
C LEU A 52 -3.77 -7.27 7.27
N PRO A 53 -3.75 -7.20 5.92
CA PRO A 53 -2.50 -7.15 5.17
C PRO A 53 -1.78 -5.82 5.37
N ILE A 54 -0.45 -5.88 5.47
CA ILE A 54 0.44 -4.72 5.54
C ILE A 54 1.26 -4.69 4.25
N GLY A 55 0.99 -3.68 3.43
CA GLY A 55 1.74 -3.43 2.20
C GLY A 55 3.09 -2.77 2.49
N MET A 56 4.11 -3.17 1.75
CA MET A 56 5.40 -2.48 1.71
C MET A 56 5.55 -1.81 0.35
N MET A 57 5.75 -0.49 0.36
CA MET A 57 5.84 0.32 -0.86
C MET A 57 7.30 0.42 -1.32
N PHE A 58 7.52 0.19 -2.61
CA PHE A 58 8.82 0.36 -3.27
C PHE A 58 8.66 1.28 -4.48
N GLY A 59 9.61 2.18 -4.67
CA GLY A 59 9.68 3.07 -5.83
C GLY A 59 10.97 2.84 -6.62
N ALA A 60 10.91 3.06 -7.93
CA ALA A 60 12.09 3.02 -8.80
C ALA A 60 12.20 4.28 -9.65
N ARG A 61 13.32 4.40 -10.37
CA ARG A 61 13.50 5.47 -11.37
C ARG A 61 12.48 5.30 -12.50
N TYR A 62 12.20 6.41 -13.18
CA TYR A 62 11.33 6.41 -14.36
C TYR A 62 11.74 5.34 -15.39
N GLY A 63 10.77 4.57 -15.89
CA GLY A 63 10.99 3.49 -16.86
C GLY A 63 11.68 2.23 -16.31
N ARG A 64 11.74 2.06 -14.97
CA ARG A 64 12.35 0.89 -14.32
C ARG A 64 11.34 -0.04 -13.65
N GLU A 65 10.22 -0.28 -14.31
CA GLU A 65 9.22 -1.27 -13.94
C GLU A 65 9.81 -2.68 -13.92
N ASP A 66 10.78 -2.97 -14.79
CA ASP A 66 11.55 -4.22 -14.85
C ASP A 66 12.16 -4.57 -13.48
N LEU A 67 12.75 -3.56 -12.84
CA LEU A 67 13.41 -3.72 -11.54
C LEU A 67 12.38 -4.00 -10.44
N LEU A 68 11.26 -3.27 -10.45
CA LEU A 68 10.19 -3.49 -9.48
C LEU A 68 9.55 -4.87 -9.64
N LEU A 69 9.25 -5.30 -10.87
CA LEU A 69 8.69 -6.63 -11.13
C LEU A 69 9.67 -7.75 -10.75
N SER A 70 10.97 -7.59 -11.04
CA SER A 70 12.00 -8.54 -10.60
C SER A 70 12.09 -8.62 -9.08
N LEU A 71 12.07 -7.47 -8.39
CA LEU A 71 12.05 -7.42 -6.93
C LEU A 71 10.77 -8.07 -6.37
N ALA A 72 9.60 -7.77 -6.95
CA ALA A 72 8.33 -8.37 -6.54
C ALA A 72 8.38 -9.89 -6.62
N GLY A 73 8.90 -10.45 -7.73
CA GLY A 73 9.03 -11.90 -7.89
C GLY A 73 9.99 -12.54 -6.88
N GLN A 74 11.08 -11.85 -6.52
CA GLN A 74 12.00 -12.33 -5.48
C GLN A 74 11.33 -12.32 -4.10
N LEU A 75 10.62 -11.24 -3.78
CA LEU A 75 9.88 -11.10 -2.54
C LEU A 75 8.74 -12.12 -2.44
N GLU A 76 8.04 -12.41 -3.54
CA GLU A 76 6.97 -13.41 -3.59
C GLU A 76 7.48 -14.82 -3.33
N ARG A 77 8.66 -15.16 -3.87
CA ARG A 77 9.30 -16.45 -3.57
C ARG A 77 9.78 -16.55 -2.12
N ALA A 78 10.28 -15.44 -1.55
CA ALA A 78 10.80 -15.41 -0.19
C ALA A 78 9.68 -15.41 0.87
N ALA A 79 8.56 -14.74 0.60
CA ALA A 79 7.41 -14.62 1.49
C ALA A 79 6.10 -14.79 0.69
N PRO A 80 5.73 -16.02 0.28
CA PRO A 80 4.56 -16.24 -0.58
C PRO A 80 3.27 -15.71 0.02
N TRP A 81 2.48 -14.97 -0.76
CA TRP A 81 1.18 -14.42 -0.31
C TRP A 81 -0.03 -14.94 -1.10
N ALA A 82 0.16 -15.63 -2.23
CA ALA A 82 -0.93 -16.07 -3.10
C ALA A 82 -1.97 -16.98 -2.39
N HIS A 83 -1.56 -17.69 -1.34
CA HIS A 83 -2.42 -18.55 -0.53
C HIS A 83 -3.26 -17.78 0.51
N ARG A 84 -2.97 -16.49 0.76
CA ARG A 84 -3.69 -15.65 1.73
C ARG A 84 -4.97 -15.14 1.08
N LYS A 85 -6.13 -15.57 1.61
CA LYS A 85 -7.46 -15.14 1.16
C LYS A 85 -8.18 -14.39 2.28
N PRO A 86 -8.94 -13.33 1.96
CA PRO A 86 -9.81 -12.69 2.94
C PRO A 86 -10.97 -13.62 3.33
N PRO A 87 -11.65 -13.38 4.47
CA PRO A 87 -12.80 -14.19 4.90
C PRO A 87 -13.94 -14.22 3.88
N VAL A 88 -14.09 -13.16 3.07
CA VAL A 88 -15.02 -13.08 1.95
C VAL A 88 -14.21 -13.17 0.66
N TRP A 89 -14.16 -14.35 0.05
CA TRP A 89 -13.49 -14.61 -1.22
C TRP A 89 -14.38 -15.51 -2.10
N ALA A 90 -14.71 -15.06 -3.31
CA ALA A 90 -15.73 -15.69 -4.17
C ALA A 90 -15.17 -16.59 -5.29
N GLY A 91 -13.84 -16.74 -5.37
CA GLY A 91 -13.18 -17.44 -6.47
C GLY A 91 -12.89 -16.52 -7.63
#